data_AF-A0A0C5EUE4-F1
#
_entry.id   AF-A0A0C5EUE4-F1
#
_cell.length_a   1.000
_cell.length_b   1.000
_cell.length_c   1.000
_cell.angle_alpha   90.00
_cell.angle_beta   90.00
_cell.angle_gamma   90.00
#
_symmetry.space_group_name_H-M   'P 1'
#
loop_
_entity.id
_entity.type
_entity.pdbx_description
1 polymer ?
#
loop_
_entity_poly.entity_id
_entity_poly.type
_entity_poly.pdbx_seq_one_letter_code
_entity_poly.pdbx_strand_id
1 'polypeptide(L)'
;MGTAPTGVGGDTPRSANIKINGNFDELYAALGATGSPSALPTVLPIARGGTGADTAAGAPWPTKSASGIGMVAAPDATGYDSPGNAQVGSPQGGGMYKVAAGPSSSGISYASLVRVPYNNNYEAQIFFPMGLSVNKMYFRVSTGVNGGNFGLAMEVYHTGNTTRGSGGALSAASPIVRIANVADSVRRDLDEQTFEPAGEWGVANDEARGVNVERLGVGEYRVTGSLGLALEGWRTQDPCSPDGGGTLGITESEQAEDGTVIIRLFKQRWTLSEDGEMIPGRGAPLDVPLNSWIDVRLEMPKPEPSPPPAALETE
;
A
#
# COMPACT_ATOMS: atom_id res chain seq x y z
N MET A 1 -41.64 60.37 -3.75
CA MET A 1 -41.44 59.77 -5.09
C MET A 1 -41.89 58.32 -5.03
N GLY A 2 -42.81 57.93 -5.89
CA GLY A 2 -43.37 56.57 -5.97
C GLY A 2 -44.88 56.62 -6.17
N THR A 3 -45.34 56.76 -7.41
CA THR A 3 -46.73 56.50 -7.79
C THR A 3 -47.08 55.06 -7.47
N ALA A 4 -48.23 54.82 -6.81
CA ALA A 4 -48.76 53.48 -6.63
C ALA A 4 -48.97 52.82 -8.01
N PRO A 5 -48.60 51.54 -8.19
CA PRO A 5 -48.73 50.87 -9.49
C PRO A 5 -50.19 50.90 -9.94
N THR A 6 -50.44 51.42 -11.14
CA THR A 6 -51.77 51.77 -11.64
C THR A 6 -52.64 50.56 -12.01
N GLY A 7 -52.12 49.33 -11.88
CA GLY A 7 -52.78 48.11 -12.35
C GLY A 7 -52.93 48.03 -13.88
N VAL A 8 -52.55 49.08 -14.62
CA VAL A 8 -52.62 49.13 -16.08
C VAL A 8 -51.34 48.47 -16.63
N GLY A 9 -51.48 47.27 -17.19
CA GLY A 9 -50.39 46.49 -17.79
C GLY A 9 -49.92 45.27 -16.97
N GLY A 10 -50.53 45.00 -15.81
CA GLY A 10 -50.29 43.77 -15.04
C GLY A 10 -51.11 42.58 -15.54
N ASP A 11 -50.66 41.36 -15.24
CA ASP A 11 -51.46 40.17 -15.48
C ASP A 11 -52.77 40.22 -14.67
N THR A 12 -53.88 39.83 -15.29
CA THR A 12 -55.11 39.51 -14.56
C THR A 12 -54.86 38.37 -13.57
N PRO A 13 -55.65 38.23 -12.48
CA PRO A 13 -55.54 37.08 -11.56
C PRO A 13 -55.60 35.72 -12.28
N ARG A 14 -56.38 35.64 -13.36
CA ARG A 14 -56.47 34.45 -14.21
C ARG A 14 -55.18 34.18 -14.99
N SER A 15 -54.59 35.19 -15.62
CA SER A 15 -53.33 35.02 -16.37
C SER A 15 -52.14 34.79 -15.46
N ALA A 16 -52.14 35.37 -14.25
CA ALA A 16 -51.17 35.06 -13.21
C ALA A 16 -51.26 33.59 -12.77
N ASN A 17 -52.46 33.07 -12.50
CA ASN A 17 -52.66 31.67 -12.13
C ASN A 17 -52.25 30.68 -13.23
N ILE A 18 -52.43 31.04 -14.51
CA ILE A 18 -51.94 30.23 -15.64
C ILE A 18 -50.40 30.14 -15.62
N LYS A 19 -49.71 31.26 -15.39
CA LYS A 19 -48.24 31.28 -15.29
C LYS A 19 -47.74 30.49 -14.08
N ILE A 20 -48.42 30.62 -12.94
CA ILE A 20 -48.12 29.83 -11.74
C ILE A 20 -48.26 28.33 -12.03
N ASN A 21 -49.34 27.91 -12.68
CA ASN A 21 -49.51 26.51 -13.08
C ASN A 21 -48.41 26.05 -14.03
N GLY A 22 -48.05 26.88 -15.03
CA GLY A 22 -46.95 26.57 -15.96
C GLY A 22 -45.60 26.34 -15.27
N ASN A 23 -45.29 27.11 -14.21
CA ASN A 23 -44.08 26.88 -13.42
C ASN A 23 -44.11 25.53 -12.68
N PHE A 24 -45.27 25.14 -12.15
CA PHE A 24 -45.42 23.83 -11.48
C PHE A 24 -45.38 22.68 -12.47
N ASP A 25 -45.98 22.85 -13.66
CA ASP A 25 -45.93 21.86 -14.73
C ASP A 25 -44.48 21.62 -15.17
N GLU A 26 -43.66 22.67 -15.31
CA GLU A 26 -42.23 22.56 -15.62
C GLU A 26 -41.47 21.80 -14.52
N LEU A 27 -41.70 22.12 -13.25
CA LEU A 27 -41.04 21.45 -12.13
C LEU A 27 -41.44 19.96 -12.04
N TYR A 28 -42.73 19.65 -12.21
CA TYR A 28 -43.24 18.29 -12.20
C TYR A 28 -42.68 17.50 -13.40
N ALA A 29 -42.64 18.13 -14.57
CA ALA A 29 -42.05 17.57 -15.77
C ALA A 29 -40.53 17.42 -15.66
N ALA A 30 -39.82 18.18 -14.83
CA ALA A 30 -38.39 18.02 -14.53
C ALA A 30 -38.13 16.89 -13.50
N LEU A 31 -39.01 16.72 -12.53
CA LEU A 31 -38.91 15.71 -11.48
C LEU A 31 -39.51 14.34 -11.85
N GLY A 32 -40.10 14.20 -13.03
CA GLY A 32 -40.50 12.90 -13.59
C GLY A 32 -41.95 12.55 -13.30
N ALA A 33 -42.79 13.55 -13.05
CA ALA A 33 -44.21 13.33 -12.88
C ALA A 33 -44.83 12.70 -14.14
N THR A 34 -45.77 11.80 -13.92
CA THR A 34 -46.55 11.16 -14.98
C THR A 34 -48.02 11.09 -14.59
N GLY A 35 -48.91 10.79 -15.55
CA GLY A 35 -50.36 10.64 -15.30
C GLY A 35 -51.18 11.92 -15.44
N SER A 36 -52.48 11.81 -15.16
CA SER A 36 -53.46 12.90 -15.20
C SER A 36 -54.49 12.72 -14.05
N PRO A 37 -54.43 13.54 -12.99
CA PRO A 37 -53.48 14.65 -12.76
C PRO A 37 -52.04 14.15 -12.60
N SER A 38 -51.06 14.96 -12.98
CA SER A 38 -49.64 14.58 -12.90
C SER A 38 -49.20 14.43 -11.45
N ALA A 39 -48.57 13.30 -11.14
CA ALA A 39 -48.06 12.99 -9.80
C ALA A 39 -46.56 12.69 -9.86
N LEU A 40 -45.82 13.23 -8.89
CA LEU A 40 -44.40 12.93 -8.73
C LEU A 40 -44.20 11.45 -8.37
N PRO A 41 -43.16 10.80 -8.91
CA PRO A 41 -42.85 9.43 -8.53
C PRO A 41 -42.34 9.38 -7.09
N THR A 42 -42.59 8.27 -6.39
CA THR A 42 -42.04 8.01 -5.04
C THR A 42 -40.51 8.09 -5.01
N VAL A 43 -39.88 7.74 -6.13
CA VAL A 43 -38.42 7.75 -6.32
C VAL A 43 -38.11 8.56 -7.56
N LEU A 44 -37.23 9.56 -7.41
CA LEU A 44 -36.76 10.33 -8.56
C LEU A 44 -35.93 9.42 -9.49
N PRO A 45 -36.17 9.42 -10.82
CA PRO A 45 -35.38 8.61 -11.75
C PRO A 45 -33.90 9.02 -11.77
N ILE A 46 -33.02 8.05 -12.02
CA ILE A 46 -31.56 8.29 -12.08
C ILE A 46 -31.20 9.34 -13.14
N ALA A 47 -31.85 9.28 -14.31
CA ALA A 47 -31.64 10.25 -15.40
C ALA A 47 -31.99 11.70 -15.03
N ARG A 48 -32.63 11.93 -13.88
CA ARG A 48 -33.05 13.24 -13.36
C ARG A 48 -32.35 13.59 -12.05
N GLY A 49 -31.20 12.97 -11.79
CA GLY A 49 -30.41 13.19 -10.58
C GLY A 49 -30.94 12.44 -9.35
N GLY A 50 -31.90 11.53 -9.52
CA GLY A 50 -32.34 10.63 -8.47
C GLY A 50 -31.35 9.50 -8.20
N THR A 51 -31.52 8.83 -7.07
CA THR A 51 -30.76 7.62 -6.74
C THR A 51 -31.38 6.36 -7.35
N GLY A 52 -32.63 6.43 -7.86
CA GLY A 52 -33.34 5.25 -8.35
C GLY A 52 -33.81 4.29 -7.25
N ALA A 53 -33.68 4.67 -5.96
CA ALA A 53 -34.23 3.93 -4.82
C ALA A 53 -34.78 4.86 -3.73
N ASP A 54 -35.80 4.39 -3.00
CA ASP A 54 -36.43 5.06 -1.85
C ASP A 54 -35.74 4.74 -0.51
N THR A 55 -34.77 3.83 -0.50
CA THR A 55 -34.00 3.44 0.69
C THR A 55 -32.51 3.68 0.48
N ALA A 56 -31.80 3.99 1.58
CA ALA A 56 -30.35 4.15 1.56
C ALA A 56 -29.60 2.88 1.12
N ALA A 57 -30.18 1.69 1.40
CA ALA A 57 -29.62 0.40 1.00
C ALA A 57 -29.84 0.09 -0.49
N GLY A 58 -30.95 0.54 -1.07
CA GLY A 58 -31.23 0.38 -2.50
C GLY A 58 -30.52 1.40 -3.39
N ALA A 59 -29.98 2.49 -2.81
CA ALA A 59 -29.28 3.51 -3.56
C ALA A 59 -27.94 2.97 -4.13
N PRO A 60 -27.64 3.15 -5.42
CA PRO A 60 -26.40 2.66 -6.07
C PRO A 60 -25.12 3.23 -5.45
N TRP A 61 -25.24 4.36 -4.75
CA TRP A 61 -24.16 5.01 -4.00
C TRP A 61 -24.66 5.21 -2.57
N PRO A 62 -24.38 4.29 -1.63
CA PRO A 62 -24.84 4.43 -0.26
C PRO A 62 -24.31 5.75 0.32
N THR A 63 -25.25 6.66 0.57
CA THR A 63 -24.99 8.00 1.10
C THR A 63 -24.55 7.89 2.55
N LYS A 64 -23.26 8.06 2.82
CA LYS A 64 -22.79 8.63 4.09
C LYS A 64 -21.83 9.79 3.83
N SER A 65 -22.04 10.84 4.61
CA SER A 65 -21.66 12.23 4.40
C SER A 65 -20.17 12.57 4.57
N ALA A 66 -19.25 11.75 4.06
CA ALA A 66 -17.87 12.18 3.88
C ALA A 66 -17.20 11.37 2.76
N SER A 67 -16.98 12.04 1.62
CA SER A 67 -16.19 11.58 0.45
C SER A 67 -16.70 10.33 -0.29
N GLY A 68 -16.63 10.38 -1.62
CA GLY A 68 -17.24 9.38 -2.51
C GLY A 68 -16.78 7.94 -2.23
N ILE A 69 -17.69 7.01 -2.52
CA ILE A 69 -17.58 5.56 -2.35
C ILE A 69 -17.53 5.14 -0.87
N GLY A 70 -18.71 4.94 -0.29
CA GLY A 70 -18.85 4.41 1.06
C GLY A 70 -18.30 2.98 1.17
N MET A 71 -17.42 2.75 2.14
CA MET A 71 -17.02 1.42 2.57
C MET A 71 -18.21 0.76 3.26
N VAL A 72 -18.83 -0.24 2.64
CA VAL A 72 -19.96 -0.98 3.23
C VAL A 72 -19.37 -1.96 4.26
N ALA A 73 -19.97 -2.08 5.44
CA ALA A 73 -19.65 -3.22 6.31
C ALA A 73 -20.05 -4.49 5.56
N ALA A 74 -19.16 -5.46 5.37
CA ALA A 74 -19.57 -6.66 4.64
C ALA A 74 -20.80 -7.28 5.33
N PRO A 75 -21.77 -7.82 4.57
CA PRO A 75 -23.11 -8.13 5.08
C PRO A 75 -23.17 -9.17 6.22
N ASP A 76 -22.09 -9.89 6.49
CA ASP A 76 -22.03 -10.92 7.52
C ASP A 76 -20.84 -10.72 8.47
N ALA A 77 -21.00 -11.20 9.70
CA ALA A 77 -19.90 -11.30 10.68
C ALA A 77 -19.01 -12.54 10.44
N THR A 78 -19.32 -13.33 9.41
CA THR A 78 -18.77 -14.66 9.15
C THR A 78 -18.51 -14.81 7.65
N GLY A 79 -17.28 -14.51 7.22
CA GLY A 79 -16.91 -14.61 5.81
C GLY A 79 -16.98 -13.30 5.02
N TYR A 80 -16.60 -12.18 5.66
CA TYR A 80 -16.47 -10.83 5.07
C TYR A 80 -15.85 -10.78 3.66
N ASP A 81 -14.97 -11.73 3.37
CA ASP A 81 -14.16 -11.87 2.17
C ASP A 81 -14.43 -13.19 1.43
N SER A 82 -15.43 -13.97 1.86
CA SER A 82 -15.78 -15.26 1.29
C SER A 82 -16.61 -15.07 0.00
N PRO A 83 -16.21 -15.68 -1.11
CA PRO A 83 -16.97 -15.79 -2.33
C PRO A 83 -17.99 -16.92 -2.15
N GLY A 84 -19.21 -16.73 -2.66
CA GLY A 84 -20.25 -17.76 -2.56
C GLY A 84 -21.12 -17.72 -1.29
N ASN A 85 -20.87 -16.84 -0.30
CA ASN A 85 -21.95 -16.39 0.58
C ASN A 85 -22.80 -15.31 -0.10
N ALA A 86 -23.22 -15.59 -1.33
CA ALA A 86 -24.47 -15.04 -1.79
C ALA A 86 -25.53 -15.65 -0.86
N GLN A 87 -25.80 -15.01 0.28
CA GLN A 87 -27.06 -15.25 0.97
C GLN A 87 -28.13 -15.21 -0.11
N VAL A 88 -29.00 -16.21 -0.16
CA VAL A 88 -30.10 -16.26 -1.12
C VAL A 88 -30.78 -14.89 -1.15
N GLY A 89 -30.61 -14.12 -2.23
CA GLY A 89 -31.07 -12.72 -2.34
C GLY A 89 -30.01 -11.60 -2.30
N SER A 90 -28.72 -11.89 -2.12
CA SER A 90 -27.60 -10.93 -2.16
C SER A 90 -26.61 -11.30 -3.28
N PRO A 91 -26.77 -10.76 -4.50
CA PRO A 91 -25.80 -10.96 -5.58
C PRO A 91 -24.42 -10.49 -5.11
N GLN A 92 -23.34 -11.23 -5.45
CA GLN A 92 -21.95 -10.82 -5.18
C GLN A 92 -21.69 -9.43 -5.77
N GLY A 93 -21.83 -8.40 -4.94
CA GLY A 93 -21.57 -7.02 -5.31
C GLY A 93 -20.07 -6.74 -5.26
N GLY A 94 -19.55 -6.11 -6.31
CA GLY A 94 -18.23 -5.47 -6.24
C GLY A 94 -18.30 -4.25 -5.36
N GLY A 95 -17.21 -3.93 -4.67
CA GLY A 95 -17.21 -2.79 -3.78
C GLY A 95 -15.99 -2.71 -2.87
N MET A 96 -15.99 -1.66 -2.07
CA MET A 96 -15.01 -1.46 -1.02
C MET A 96 -15.66 -1.78 0.33
N TYR A 97 -14.96 -2.57 1.13
CA TYR A 97 -15.46 -3.12 2.39
C TYR A 97 -14.45 -2.90 3.51
N LYS A 98 -14.95 -2.92 4.74
CA LYS A 98 -14.11 -3.06 5.94
C LYS A 98 -14.18 -4.50 6.46
N VAL A 99 -13.02 -5.05 6.80
CA VAL A 99 -12.84 -6.33 7.49
C VAL A 99 -12.57 -6.01 8.96
N ALA A 100 -13.52 -6.37 9.82
CA ALA A 100 -13.46 -6.10 11.26
C ALA A 100 -12.61 -7.14 12.00
N ALA A 101 -12.63 -7.07 13.34
CA ALA A 101 -12.09 -8.12 14.20
C ALA A 101 -12.98 -9.37 14.09
N GLY A 102 -12.55 -10.40 13.37
CA GLY A 102 -13.35 -11.61 13.19
C GLY A 102 -12.72 -12.61 12.22
N PRO A 103 -13.29 -13.83 12.10
CA PRO A 103 -12.80 -14.84 11.19
C PRO A 103 -12.96 -14.37 9.73
N SER A 104 -11.81 -14.24 9.06
CA SER A 104 -11.69 -13.94 7.63
C SER A 104 -11.10 -15.14 6.91
N SER A 105 -11.62 -15.47 5.73
CA SER A 105 -11.10 -16.56 4.90
C SER A 105 -9.69 -16.29 4.36
N SER A 106 -9.27 -15.02 4.32
CA SER A 106 -7.90 -14.62 4.00
C SER A 106 -6.92 -14.76 5.17
N GLY A 107 -7.43 -14.92 6.40
CA GLY A 107 -6.63 -14.85 7.62
C GLY A 107 -6.25 -13.42 8.03
N ILE A 108 -6.72 -12.40 7.32
CA ILE A 108 -6.40 -10.99 7.58
C ILE A 108 -7.53 -10.37 8.42
N SER A 109 -7.15 -9.74 9.54
CA SER A 109 -8.06 -8.96 10.40
C SER A 109 -7.75 -7.48 10.30
N TYR A 110 -8.73 -6.63 10.62
CA TYR A 110 -8.60 -5.17 10.61
C TYR A 110 -8.07 -4.63 9.28
N ALA A 111 -8.81 -4.79 8.19
CA ALA A 111 -8.35 -4.35 6.87
C ALA A 111 -9.44 -3.57 6.11
N SER A 112 -9.03 -2.69 5.21
CA SER A 112 -9.89 -2.29 4.09
C SER A 112 -9.71 -3.32 2.96
N LEU A 113 -10.79 -3.64 2.26
CA LEU A 113 -10.83 -4.66 1.21
C LEU A 113 -11.50 -4.06 -0.02
N VAL A 114 -10.90 -4.25 -1.19
CA VAL A 114 -11.58 -4.02 -2.46
C VAL A 114 -11.88 -5.39 -3.09
N ARG A 115 -13.17 -5.65 -3.34
CA ARG A 115 -13.65 -6.85 -4.04
C ARG A 115 -14.05 -6.50 -5.46
N VAL A 116 -13.52 -7.27 -6.41
CA VAL A 116 -13.78 -7.12 -7.84
C VAL A 116 -14.31 -8.45 -8.38
N PRO A 117 -15.62 -8.73 -8.22
CA PRO A 117 -16.26 -9.91 -8.78
C PRO A 117 -16.50 -9.74 -10.28
N TYR A 118 -16.19 -10.78 -11.05
CA TYR A 118 -16.58 -10.90 -12.45
C TYR A 118 -17.85 -11.76 -12.57
N ASN A 119 -17.91 -12.89 -11.86
CA ASN A 119 -19.12 -13.69 -11.63
C ASN A 119 -18.90 -14.62 -10.41
N ASN A 120 -19.85 -15.52 -10.13
CA ASN A 120 -19.83 -16.38 -8.94
C ASN A 120 -18.54 -17.19 -8.73
N ASN A 121 -17.80 -17.49 -9.80
CA ASN A 121 -16.59 -18.33 -9.76
C ASN A 121 -15.29 -17.55 -9.98
N TYR A 122 -15.37 -16.25 -10.28
CA TYR A 122 -14.21 -15.42 -10.62
C TYR A 122 -14.27 -14.10 -9.89
N GLU A 123 -13.30 -13.88 -9.03
CA GLU A 123 -13.21 -12.67 -8.22
C GLU A 123 -11.76 -12.38 -7.84
N ALA A 124 -11.40 -11.10 -7.84
CA ALA A 124 -10.14 -10.62 -7.29
C ALA A 124 -10.39 -9.81 -6.02
N GLN A 125 -9.45 -9.91 -5.08
CA GLN A 125 -9.48 -9.20 -3.82
C GLN A 125 -8.11 -8.61 -3.49
N ILE A 126 -8.14 -7.38 -2.99
CA ILE A 126 -6.95 -6.71 -2.46
C ILE A 126 -7.25 -6.17 -1.06
N PHE A 127 -6.35 -6.42 -0.13
CA PHE A 127 -6.47 -6.09 1.27
C PHE A 127 -5.43 -5.06 1.66
N PHE A 128 -5.87 -4.09 2.46
CA PHE A 128 -5.08 -3.04 3.09
C PHE A 128 -5.24 -3.17 4.61
N PRO A 129 -4.43 -4.03 5.26
CA PRO A 129 -4.47 -4.21 6.71
C PRO A 129 -4.09 -2.93 7.43
N MET A 130 -4.91 -2.55 8.40
CA MET A 130 -4.78 -1.39 9.27
C MET A 130 -4.25 -1.85 10.64
N GLY A 131 -3.31 -1.11 11.22
CA GLY A 131 -2.78 -1.40 12.56
C GLY A 131 -1.62 -2.39 12.63
N LEU A 132 -1.01 -2.74 11.49
CA LEU A 132 0.27 -3.44 11.46
C LEU A 132 1.42 -2.45 11.71
N SER A 133 2.50 -2.91 12.35
CA SER A 133 3.72 -2.13 12.54
C SER A 133 4.50 -1.88 11.24
N VAL A 134 4.13 -2.57 10.16
CA VAL A 134 4.71 -2.43 8.83
C VAL A 134 3.60 -2.32 7.80
N ASN A 135 3.81 -1.46 6.79
CA ASN A 135 2.89 -1.35 5.67
C ASN A 135 2.91 -2.67 4.90
N LYS A 136 1.73 -3.29 4.75
CA LYS A 136 1.55 -4.51 3.96
C LYS A 136 0.33 -4.37 3.07
N MET A 137 0.34 -5.13 2.00
CA MET A 137 -0.80 -5.27 1.10
C MET A 137 -0.88 -6.72 0.68
N TYR A 138 -2.10 -7.25 0.56
CA TYR A 138 -2.29 -8.63 0.15
C TYR A 138 -3.23 -8.71 -1.04
N PHE A 139 -2.97 -9.66 -1.93
CA PHE A 139 -3.75 -9.92 -3.12
C PHE A 139 -4.12 -11.40 -3.23
N ARG A 140 -5.35 -11.67 -3.67
CA ARG A 140 -5.76 -13.04 -4.04
C ARG A 140 -6.84 -13.04 -5.09
N VAL A 141 -6.96 -14.17 -5.77
CA VAL A 141 -7.94 -14.41 -6.82
C VAL A 141 -8.60 -15.75 -6.59
N SER A 142 -9.91 -15.80 -6.83
CA SER A 142 -10.61 -17.06 -7.06
C SER A 142 -10.62 -17.31 -8.55
N THR A 143 -10.01 -18.42 -8.95
CA THR A 143 -9.99 -18.87 -10.34
C THR A 143 -11.14 -19.85 -10.55
N GLY A 144 -11.71 -19.88 -11.77
CA GLY A 144 -12.82 -20.78 -12.09
C GLY A 144 -12.52 -22.26 -11.89
N VAL A 145 -11.23 -22.65 -11.89
CA VAL A 145 -10.77 -24.01 -11.58
C VAL A 145 -11.09 -24.41 -10.13
N ASN A 146 -11.12 -23.44 -9.21
CA ASN A 146 -11.44 -23.65 -7.80
C ASN A 146 -12.93 -23.49 -7.48
N GLY A 147 -13.80 -23.35 -8.50
CA GLY A 147 -15.25 -23.27 -8.32
C GLY A 147 -15.69 -22.12 -7.41
N GLY A 148 -15.00 -20.99 -7.48
CA GLY A 148 -15.27 -19.85 -6.62
C GLY A 148 -14.51 -19.83 -5.30
N ASN A 149 -13.69 -20.84 -4.95
CA ASN A 149 -12.87 -20.77 -3.72
C ASN A 149 -11.64 -19.86 -3.88
N PHE A 150 -11.28 -19.10 -2.84
CA PHE A 150 -10.01 -18.36 -2.80
C PHE A 150 -8.87 -19.24 -2.32
N GLY A 151 -7.70 -19.03 -2.91
CA GLY A 151 -6.44 -19.46 -2.31
C GLY A 151 -6.01 -18.54 -1.17
N LEU A 152 -4.81 -18.81 -0.65
CA LEU A 152 -4.16 -17.96 0.35
C LEU A 152 -4.00 -16.52 -0.17
N ALA A 153 -4.10 -15.56 0.74
CA ALA A 153 -3.76 -14.18 0.44
C ALA A 153 -2.24 -14.04 0.31
N MET A 154 -1.78 -13.56 -0.84
CA MET A 154 -0.35 -13.41 -1.15
C MET A 154 0.08 -11.97 -0.85
N GLU A 155 1.18 -11.80 -0.13
CA GLU A 155 1.73 -10.48 0.17
C GLU A 155 2.27 -9.82 -1.11
N VAL A 156 1.92 -8.56 -1.31
CA VAL A 156 2.42 -7.73 -2.41
C VAL A 156 3.70 -7.07 -1.93
N TYR A 157 4.77 -7.27 -2.69
CA TYR A 157 6.05 -6.61 -2.45
C TYR A 157 6.04 -5.18 -3.00
N HIS A 158 6.49 -4.24 -2.18
CA HIS A 158 6.63 -2.81 -2.47
C HIS A 158 7.91 -2.25 -1.83
N THR A 159 8.22 -0.98 -2.06
CA THR A 159 9.45 -0.32 -1.58
C THR A 159 9.59 -0.26 -0.05
N GLY A 160 8.52 -0.57 0.69
CA GLY A 160 8.55 -0.63 2.16
C GLY A 160 8.92 -2.01 2.71
N ASN A 161 8.89 -3.07 1.90
CA ASN A 161 9.24 -4.43 2.32
C ASN A 161 10.23 -5.12 1.36
N THR A 162 10.77 -4.39 0.39
CA THR A 162 11.82 -4.84 -0.53
C THR A 162 12.92 -3.80 -0.65
N THR A 163 14.13 -4.29 -0.93
CA THR A 163 15.28 -3.45 -1.22
C THR A 163 15.94 -3.88 -2.52
N ARG A 164 16.39 -2.89 -3.28
CA ARG A 164 17.15 -3.09 -4.51
C ARG A 164 18.63 -3.20 -4.17
N GLY A 165 19.25 -4.34 -4.48
CA GLY A 165 20.68 -4.54 -4.28
C GLY A 165 21.54 -3.85 -5.34
N SER A 166 22.86 -3.86 -5.16
CA SER A 166 23.85 -3.21 -6.05
C SER A 166 23.78 -3.65 -7.52
N GLY A 167 23.50 -4.93 -7.76
CA GLY A 167 23.27 -5.50 -9.10
C GLY A 167 21.85 -5.31 -9.65
N GLY A 168 20.97 -4.60 -8.94
CA GLY A 168 19.62 -4.26 -9.38
C GLY A 168 18.54 -5.29 -9.05
N ALA A 169 18.90 -6.45 -8.46
CA ALA A 169 17.95 -7.44 -7.99
C ALA A 169 17.13 -6.92 -6.80
N LEU A 170 15.83 -7.23 -6.76
CA LEU A 170 14.97 -6.94 -5.61
C LEU A 170 15.02 -8.11 -4.63
N SER A 171 15.28 -7.81 -3.37
CA SER A 171 15.25 -8.78 -2.28
C SER A 171 14.29 -8.31 -1.19
N ALA A 172 13.53 -9.24 -0.61
CA ALA A 172 12.67 -8.95 0.53
C ALA A 172 13.56 -8.69 1.76
N ALA A 173 13.70 -7.43 2.18
CA ALA A 173 14.42 -7.08 3.40
C ALA A 173 14.36 -5.58 3.72
N SER A 174 14.15 -5.35 5.01
CA SER A 174 14.38 -4.14 5.79
C SER A 174 14.50 -4.60 7.26
N PRO A 175 15.20 -3.89 8.17
CA PRO A 175 16.09 -2.72 8.00
C PRO A 175 17.40 -2.99 7.25
N ILE A 176 17.89 -2.04 6.46
CA ILE A 176 19.14 -2.18 5.68
C ILE A 176 19.99 -0.90 5.70
N VAL A 177 21.30 -1.09 5.77
CA VAL A 177 22.32 -0.09 5.47
C VAL A 177 23.13 -0.51 4.24
N ARG A 178 23.44 0.45 3.37
CA ARG A 178 24.36 0.30 2.25
C ARG A 178 25.69 0.91 2.62
N ILE A 179 26.78 0.15 2.44
CA ILE A 179 28.15 0.64 2.62
C ILE A 179 28.70 1.04 1.26
N ALA A 180 29.02 2.31 1.10
CA ALA A 180 29.59 2.91 -0.10
C ALA A 180 30.28 4.24 0.24
N ASN A 181 31.23 4.68 -0.59
CA ASN A 181 31.72 6.05 -0.48
C ASN A 181 30.60 7.01 -0.93
N VAL A 182 29.94 7.68 0.02
CA VAL A 182 28.74 8.49 -0.24
C VAL A 182 29.10 9.75 -1.04
N ALA A 183 30.25 10.37 -0.76
CA ALA A 183 30.67 11.62 -1.39
C ALA A 183 31.08 11.42 -2.86
N ASP A 184 31.77 10.32 -3.16
CA ASP A 184 32.35 10.07 -4.49
C ASP A 184 31.58 9.02 -5.30
N SER A 185 30.42 8.55 -4.82
CA SER A 185 29.65 7.54 -5.55
C SER A 185 29.26 8.04 -6.93
N VAL A 186 29.46 7.19 -7.95
CA VAL A 186 29.00 7.49 -9.33
C VAL A 186 27.59 6.98 -9.59
N ARG A 187 26.98 6.31 -8.61
CA ARG A 187 25.64 5.71 -8.67
C ARG A 187 24.63 6.67 -8.06
N ARG A 188 23.74 7.21 -8.90
CA ARG A 188 22.64 8.11 -8.48
C ARG A 188 21.52 7.38 -7.72
N ASP A 189 21.51 6.06 -7.76
CA ASP A 189 20.53 5.21 -7.08
C ASP A 189 20.99 4.74 -5.68
N LEU A 190 22.10 5.28 -5.19
CA LEU A 190 22.63 4.96 -3.87
C LEU A 190 21.70 5.43 -2.74
N ASP A 191 21.19 6.66 -2.83
CA ASP A 191 20.31 7.33 -1.86
C ASP A 191 18.85 7.43 -2.33
N GLU A 192 18.46 6.61 -3.32
CA GLU A 192 17.07 6.55 -3.78
C GLU A 192 16.12 5.98 -2.71
N GLN A 193 14.83 6.31 -2.85
CA GLN A 193 13.73 5.86 -2.00
C GLN A 193 13.78 6.46 -0.58
N THR A 194 13.95 5.64 0.45
CA THR A 194 13.94 6.01 1.87
C THR A 194 15.33 6.03 2.48
N PHE A 195 16.38 5.95 1.65
CA PHE A 195 17.76 5.93 2.12
C PHE A 195 18.26 7.35 2.42
N GLU A 196 18.74 7.54 3.66
CA GLU A 196 19.35 8.79 4.13
C GLU A 196 20.83 8.52 4.50
N PRO A 197 21.72 9.54 4.43
CA PRO A 197 23.12 9.39 4.84
C PRO A 197 23.28 8.88 6.28
N ALA A 198 24.11 7.85 6.43
CA ALA A 198 24.41 7.14 7.68
C ALA A 198 25.93 7.13 7.91
N GLY A 199 26.53 8.31 8.00
CA GLY A 199 27.98 8.51 8.04
C GLY A 199 28.60 8.77 6.66
N GLU A 200 29.92 8.90 6.60
CA GLU A 200 30.63 9.19 5.34
C GLU A 200 30.64 8.00 4.37
N TRP A 201 30.52 6.78 4.92
CA TRP A 201 30.65 5.53 4.18
C TRP A 201 29.37 4.70 4.11
N GLY A 202 28.21 5.29 4.40
CA GLY A 202 26.95 4.56 4.26
C GLY A 202 25.70 5.41 4.14
N VAL A 203 24.65 4.76 3.65
CA VAL A 203 23.27 5.27 3.60
C VAL A 203 22.34 4.21 4.18
N ALA A 204 21.37 4.59 5.00
CA ALA A 204 20.46 3.68 5.69
C ALA A 204 19.01 4.01 5.34
N ASN A 205 18.16 3.00 5.22
CA ASN A 205 16.73 3.22 5.00
C ASN A 205 16.01 3.70 6.27
N ASP A 206 14.76 4.13 6.15
CA ASP A 206 13.95 4.64 7.27
C ASP A 206 13.89 3.69 8.48
N GLU A 207 13.87 2.37 8.26
CA GLU A 207 13.82 1.40 9.35
C GLU A 207 15.18 1.19 10.03
N ALA A 208 16.29 1.53 9.36
CA ALA A 208 17.66 1.51 9.89
C ALA A 208 18.15 2.90 10.32
N ARG A 209 17.22 3.85 10.55
CA ARG A 209 17.54 5.21 10.97
C ARG A 209 18.32 5.22 12.29
N GLY A 210 19.39 6.02 12.34
CA GLY A 210 20.28 6.12 13.51
C GLY A 210 21.51 5.22 13.43
N VAL A 211 21.61 4.37 12.39
CA VAL A 211 22.85 3.65 12.08
C VAL A 211 23.92 4.61 11.57
N ASN A 212 25.18 4.32 11.87
CA ASN A 212 26.33 5.04 11.34
C ASN A 212 27.38 4.05 10.78
N VAL A 213 27.97 4.41 9.65
CA VAL A 213 29.02 3.64 8.97
C VAL A 213 30.32 4.44 8.93
N GLU A 214 31.35 3.88 9.53
CA GLU A 214 32.70 4.45 9.61
C GLU A 214 33.71 3.53 8.91
N ARG A 215 34.64 4.10 8.15
CA ARG A 215 35.75 3.33 7.56
C ARG A 215 36.94 3.29 8.52
N LEU A 216 37.27 2.09 9.01
CA LEU A 216 38.42 1.86 9.89
C LEU A 216 39.73 1.69 9.11
N GLY A 217 39.64 1.13 7.91
CA GLY A 217 40.79 0.82 7.06
C GLY A 217 40.38 0.52 5.62
N VAL A 218 41.35 0.17 4.78
CA VAL A 218 41.07 -0.22 3.38
C VAL A 218 40.19 -1.46 3.38
N GLY A 219 38.98 -1.33 2.86
CA GLY A 219 37.99 -2.40 2.81
C GLY A 219 37.48 -2.84 4.17
N GLU A 220 37.64 -2.06 5.25
CA GLU A 220 37.13 -2.39 6.59
C GLU A 220 36.23 -1.28 7.12
N TYR A 221 34.98 -1.64 7.40
CA TYR A 221 33.90 -0.73 7.76
C TYR A 221 33.24 -1.17 9.06
N ARG A 222 32.97 -0.21 9.93
CA ARG A 222 32.25 -0.40 11.18
C ARG A 222 30.85 0.17 11.07
N VAL A 223 29.86 -0.65 11.38
CA VAL A 223 28.45 -0.28 11.46
C VAL A 223 28.04 -0.27 12.93
N THR A 224 27.52 0.86 13.40
CA THR A 224 27.00 1.04 14.77
C THR A 224 25.57 1.57 14.76
N GLY A 225 24.85 1.45 15.88
CA GLY A 225 23.46 1.91 16.02
C GLY A 225 22.39 0.86 15.75
N SER A 226 22.80 -0.40 15.49
CA SER A 226 21.93 -1.57 15.33
C SER A 226 22.06 -2.56 16.50
N LEU A 227 21.12 -3.50 16.61
CA LEU A 227 21.23 -4.67 17.50
C LEU A 227 22.09 -5.79 16.90
N GLY A 228 22.56 -5.63 15.66
CA GLY A 228 23.43 -6.58 14.96
C GLY A 228 22.98 -6.89 13.54
N LEU A 229 23.44 -8.04 13.04
CA LEU A 229 22.97 -8.58 11.76
C LEU A 229 21.56 -9.17 11.91
N ALA A 230 20.78 -9.13 10.83
CA ALA A 230 19.46 -9.73 10.79
C ALA A 230 19.47 -11.21 11.21
N LEU A 231 18.46 -11.61 12.00
CA LEU A 231 18.33 -12.98 12.51
C LEU A 231 17.89 -13.97 11.43
N GLU A 232 17.13 -13.50 10.43
CA GLU A 232 16.54 -14.34 9.39
C GLU A 232 16.87 -13.83 7.97
N GLY A 233 17.01 -14.76 7.03
CA GLY A 233 17.30 -14.46 5.62
C GLY A 233 18.76 -14.10 5.37
N TRP A 234 19.00 -13.30 4.32
CA TRP A 234 20.34 -12.84 3.98
C TRP A 234 20.80 -11.74 4.95
N ARG A 235 22.12 -11.68 5.18
CA ARG A 235 22.74 -10.71 6.11
C ARG A 235 23.61 -9.69 5.39
N THR A 236 24.40 -10.15 4.43
CA THR A 236 25.30 -9.31 3.66
C THR A 236 25.19 -9.69 2.19
N GLN A 237 25.20 -8.70 1.31
CA GLN A 237 25.31 -8.89 -0.13
C GLN A 237 26.57 -8.20 -0.63
N ASP A 238 27.39 -8.96 -1.33
CA ASP A 238 28.62 -8.48 -1.93
C ASP A 238 28.33 -7.35 -2.95
N PRO A 239 29.30 -6.46 -3.20
CA PRO A 239 29.14 -5.43 -4.21
C PRO A 239 29.12 -6.08 -5.59
N CYS A 240 28.11 -5.76 -6.40
CA CYS A 240 27.94 -6.30 -7.74
C CYS A 240 28.00 -5.20 -8.80
N SER A 241 28.55 -5.55 -9.97
CA SER A 241 28.60 -4.65 -11.11
C SER A 241 27.18 -4.27 -11.57
N PRO A 242 26.90 -2.97 -11.83
CA PRO A 242 25.64 -2.55 -12.44
C PRO A 242 25.39 -3.15 -13.83
N ASP A 243 26.46 -3.49 -14.57
CA ASP A 243 26.40 -3.90 -15.98
C ASP A 243 26.06 -5.39 -16.20
N GLY A 244 25.72 -6.12 -15.14
CA GLY A 244 25.40 -7.55 -15.26
C GLY A 244 25.46 -8.37 -13.97
N GLY A 245 25.51 -7.74 -12.79
CA GLY A 245 25.41 -8.42 -11.50
C GLY A 245 26.64 -9.23 -11.09
N GLY A 246 27.75 -9.13 -11.80
CA GLY A 246 29.00 -9.82 -11.45
C GLY A 246 29.56 -9.30 -10.13
N THR A 247 29.80 -10.19 -9.18
CA THR A 247 30.36 -9.87 -7.86
C THR A 247 31.77 -9.27 -7.99
N LEU A 248 31.99 -8.11 -7.38
CA LEU A 248 33.23 -7.31 -7.47
C LEU A 248 34.22 -7.59 -6.32
N GLY A 249 33.77 -8.27 -5.26
CA GLY A 249 34.59 -8.64 -4.11
C GLY A 249 33.86 -9.62 -3.20
N ILE A 250 34.56 -10.14 -2.19
CA ILE A 250 34.00 -11.05 -1.19
C ILE A 250 33.89 -10.29 0.12
N THR A 251 32.70 -10.24 0.68
CA THR A 251 32.43 -9.58 1.94
C THR A 251 32.40 -10.58 3.09
N GLU A 252 33.13 -10.28 4.16
CA GLU A 252 33.05 -10.96 5.45
C GLU A 252 32.40 -10.04 6.48
N SER A 253 31.55 -10.60 7.33
CA SER A 253 30.87 -9.86 8.40
C SER A 253 31.15 -10.49 9.75
N GLU A 254 31.54 -9.68 10.72
CA GLU A 254 31.77 -10.07 12.11
C GLU A 254 30.89 -9.19 13.01
N GLN A 255 30.19 -9.80 13.96
CA GLN A 255 29.33 -9.09 14.90
C GLN A 255 29.90 -9.20 16.31
N ALA A 256 29.99 -8.06 17.01
CA ALA A 256 30.34 -8.00 18.42
C ALA A 256 29.09 -8.14 19.32
N GLU A 257 29.30 -8.46 20.60
CA GLU A 257 28.23 -8.66 21.59
C GLU A 257 27.36 -7.41 21.81
N ASP A 258 27.90 -6.22 21.53
CA ASP A 258 27.21 -4.94 21.66
C ASP A 258 26.31 -4.59 20.45
N GLY A 259 26.26 -5.46 19.43
CA GLY A 259 25.51 -5.22 18.18
C GLY A 259 26.30 -4.46 17.12
N THR A 260 27.54 -4.05 17.39
CA THR A 260 28.45 -3.49 16.38
C THR A 260 28.76 -4.56 15.33
N VAL A 261 28.68 -4.19 14.04
CA VAL A 261 29.03 -5.08 12.93
C VAL A 261 30.26 -4.53 12.21
N ILE A 262 31.28 -5.37 12.03
CA ILE A 262 32.46 -5.10 11.20
C ILE A 262 32.30 -5.81 9.87
N ILE A 263 32.37 -5.05 8.79
CA ILE A 263 32.28 -5.54 7.42
C ILE A 263 33.64 -5.37 6.76
N ARG A 264 34.16 -6.46 6.19
CA ARG A 264 35.43 -6.47 5.46
C ARG A 264 35.21 -6.90 4.02
N LEU A 265 35.79 -6.18 3.07
CA LEU A 265 35.71 -6.47 1.64
C LEU A 265 37.09 -6.84 1.10
N PHE A 266 37.17 -7.95 0.38
CA PHE A 266 38.39 -8.46 -0.23
C PHE A 266 38.23 -8.62 -1.74
N LYS A 267 39.33 -8.46 -2.48
CA LYS A 267 39.38 -8.86 -3.89
C LYS A 267 39.15 -10.36 -4.01
N GLN A 268 38.44 -10.79 -5.05
CA GLN A 268 38.35 -12.21 -5.39
C GLN A 268 39.72 -12.73 -5.83
N ARG A 269 40.20 -13.77 -5.16
CA ARG A 269 41.38 -14.53 -5.58
C ARG A 269 40.97 -15.96 -5.87
N TRP A 270 41.22 -16.44 -7.08
CA TRP A 270 40.96 -17.82 -7.44
C TRP A 270 42.20 -18.67 -7.16
N THR A 271 42.02 -19.78 -6.44
CA THR A 271 43.07 -20.76 -6.17
C THR A 271 42.64 -22.09 -6.76
N LEU A 272 43.52 -22.74 -7.52
CA LEU A 272 43.25 -24.07 -8.06
C LEU A 272 43.54 -25.11 -6.96
N SER A 273 42.56 -25.94 -6.62
CA SER A 273 42.74 -27.07 -5.71
C SER A 273 43.59 -28.17 -6.36
N GLU A 274 44.10 -29.09 -5.54
CA GLU A 274 44.84 -30.27 -6.05
C GLU A 274 43.96 -31.15 -6.96
N ASP A 275 42.64 -31.13 -6.77
CA ASP A 275 41.66 -31.86 -7.59
C ASP A 275 41.24 -31.09 -8.87
N GLY A 276 41.80 -29.90 -9.10
CA GLY A 276 41.53 -29.09 -10.29
C GLY A 276 40.30 -28.18 -10.18
N GLU A 277 39.74 -27.98 -8.99
CA GLU A 277 38.62 -27.07 -8.76
C GLU A 277 39.11 -25.63 -8.52
N MET A 278 38.44 -24.64 -9.12
CA MET A 278 38.69 -23.23 -8.81
C MET A 278 37.97 -22.84 -7.53
N ILE A 279 38.73 -22.63 -6.46
CA ILE A 279 38.22 -22.18 -5.15
C ILE A 279 38.34 -20.66 -5.06
N PRO A 280 37.24 -19.92 -4.83
CA PRO A 280 37.29 -18.50 -4.51
C PRO A 280 37.84 -18.31 -3.10
N GLY A 281 38.82 -17.42 -2.95
CA GLY A 281 39.46 -17.10 -1.69
C GLY A 281 39.69 -15.61 -1.52
N ARG A 282 40.01 -15.22 -0.29
CA ARG A 282 40.33 -13.83 0.08
C ARG A 282 41.62 -13.36 -0.57
N GLY A 283 41.52 -12.31 -1.36
CA GLY A 283 42.64 -11.55 -1.90
C GLY A 283 43.09 -10.44 -0.95
N ALA A 284 43.64 -9.38 -1.52
CA ALA A 284 43.96 -8.16 -0.78
C ALA A 284 42.67 -7.42 -0.37
N PRO A 285 42.67 -6.68 0.76
CA PRO A 285 41.58 -5.78 1.11
C PRO A 285 41.26 -4.81 -0.03
N LEU A 286 39.98 -4.56 -0.25
CA LEU A 286 39.44 -3.74 -1.32
C LEU A 286 38.41 -2.78 -0.74
N ASP A 287 38.58 -1.48 -0.95
CA ASP A 287 37.51 -0.52 -0.66
C ASP A 287 36.33 -0.71 -1.63
N VAL A 288 35.12 -0.43 -1.15
CA VAL A 288 33.90 -0.51 -1.96
C VAL A 288 34.06 0.31 -3.26
N PRO A 289 33.92 -0.31 -4.44
CA PRO A 289 34.02 0.40 -5.72
C PRO A 289 32.98 1.53 -5.83
N LEU A 290 33.36 2.67 -6.40
CA LEU A 290 32.49 3.86 -6.51
C LEU A 290 31.18 3.61 -7.30
N ASN A 291 31.14 2.57 -8.13
CA ASN A 291 29.99 2.19 -8.95
C ASN A 291 29.10 1.11 -8.31
N SER A 292 29.35 0.74 -7.05
CA SER A 292 28.64 -0.30 -6.32
C SER A 292 28.55 0.03 -4.83
N TRP A 293 27.84 -0.81 -4.09
CA TRP A 293 27.77 -0.79 -2.63
C TRP A 293 27.65 -2.21 -2.08
N ILE A 294 27.85 -2.36 -0.77
CA ILE A 294 27.54 -3.60 -0.02
C ILE A 294 26.20 -3.38 0.66
N ASP A 295 25.23 -4.27 0.50
CA ASP A 295 24.01 -4.22 1.30
C ASP A 295 24.22 -5.05 2.58
N VAL A 296 23.89 -4.46 3.73
CA VAL A 296 23.94 -5.12 5.05
C VAL A 296 22.58 -5.01 5.70
N ARG A 297 21.98 -6.16 6.01
CA ARG A 297 20.70 -6.26 6.68
C ARG A 297 20.90 -6.33 8.18
N LEU A 298 20.22 -5.44 8.90
CA LEU A 298 20.43 -5.21 10.32
C LEU A 298 19.19 -5.60 11.13
N GLU A 299 19.41 -6.00 12.38
CA GLU A 299 18.36 -6.06 13.40
C GLU A 299 18.29 -4.70 14.10
N MET A 300 17.10 -4.10 14.18
CA MET A 300 16.89 -2.80 14.82
C MET A 300 15.97 -2.93 16.04
N PRO A 301 16.12 -2.06 17.06
CA PRO A 301 15.16 -1.99 18.15
C PRO A 301 13.76 -1.73 17.58
N LYS A 302 12.76 -2.50 18.04
CA LYS A 302 11.38 -2.29 17.60
C LYS A 302 10.95 -0.88 18.00
N PRO A 303 10.39 -0.07 17.08
CA PRO A 303 9.84 1.22 17.44
C PRO A 303 8.77 1.02 18.51
N GLU A 304 8.79 1.84 19.56
CA GLU A 304 7.78 1.77 20.62
C GLU A 304 6.39 1.90 20.00
N PRO A 305 5.42 1.03 20.35
CA PRO A 305 4.07 1.15 19.83
C PRO A 305 3.52 2.51 20.25
N SER A 306 3.10 3.30 19.25
CA SER A 306 2.38 4.55 19.50
C SER A 306 1.22 4.29 20.47
N PRO A 307 1.06 5.11 21.53
CA PRO A 307 -0.01 4.91 22.49
C PRO A 307 -1.34 4.83 21.76
N PRO A 308 -2.25 3.91 22.15
CA PRO A 308 -3.54 3.79 21.50
C PRO A 308 -4.23 5.16 21.53
N PRO A 309 -4.90 5.56 20.44
CA PRO A 309 -5.64 6.82 20.41
C PRO A 309 -6.57 6.84 21.61
N ALA A 310 -6.50 7.92 22.39
CA ALA A 310 -7.33 8.12 23.56
C ALA A 310 -8.78 7.80 23.19
N ALA A 311 -9.40 6.88 23.93
CA ALA A 311 -10.82 6.60 23.79
C ALA A 311 -11.54 7.95 23.90
N LEU A 312 -12.18 8.38 22.81
CA LEU A 312 -13.16 9.45 22.87
C LEU A 312 -14.22 8.95 23.86
N GLU A 313 -14.19 9.49 25.08
CA GLU A 313 -15.27 9.33 26.03
C GLU A 313 -16.52 9.89 25.34
N THR A 314 -17.41 8.99 24.96
CA THR A 314 -18.74 9.34 24.49
C THR A 314 -19.54 9.82 25.70
N GLU A 315 -19.71 11.13 25.79
CA GLU A 315 -20.80 11.75 26.57
C GLU A 315 -22.14 11.61 25.82
#